data_AF-A0A6I4TW76-F1
#
_entry.id   AF-A0A6I4TW76-F1
#
_cell.length_a   1.000
_cell.length_b   1.000
_cell.length_c   1.000
_cell.angle_alpha   90.00
_cell.angle_beta   90.00
_cell.angle_gamma   90.00
#
_symmetry.space_group_name_H-M   'P 1'
#
loop_
_entity.id
_entity.type
_entity.pdbx_description
1 polymer ?
#
loop_
_entity_poly.entity_id
_entity_poly.type
_entity_poly.pdbx_seq_one_letter_code
_entity_poly.pdbx_strand_id
1 'polypeptide(L)' 'MVQHDVTATAKSAAVWLGIMRAREPQAGDYWSGCNAARAAGTAPIYIGEPGYQENMDGDGDGIACEPQS' A
#
# COMPACT_ATOMS: atom_id res chain seq x y z
N MET A 1 -26.47 -11.21 -14.49
CA MET A 1 -25.20 -11.77 -15.01
C MET A 1 -24.10 -10.82 -14.60
N VAL A 2 -23.50 -11.04 -13.42
CA VAL A 2 -22.32 -10.28 -13.00
C VAL A 2 -21.23 -10.65 -14.01
N GLN A 3 -20.81 -9.70 -14.86
CA GLN A 3 -19.60 -9.88 -15.64
C GLN A 3 -18.46 -9.99 -14.61
N HIS A 4 -18.05 -11.22 -14.30
CA HIS A 4 -16.85 -11.45 -13.55
C HIS A 4 -15.69 -11.15 -14.49
N ASP A 5 -15.26 -9.88 -14.52
CA ASP A 5 -13.96 -9.51 -15.04
C ASP A 5 -12.93 -10.36 -14.29
N VAL A 6 -12.37 -11.34 -14.99
CA VAL A 6 -11.38 -12.29 -14.44
C VAL A 6 -10.19 -11.56 -13.81
N THR A 7 -9.91 -10.34 -14.28
CA THR A 7 -8.91 -9.40 -13.74
C THR A 7 -9.30 -8.78 -12.40
N ALA A 8 -10.59 -8.53 -12.15
CA ALA A 8 -11.07 -8.01 -10.86
C ALA A 8 -10.92 -9.07 -9.77
N THR A 9 -11.29 -10.33 -10.03
CA THR A 9 -11.17 -11.43 -9.06
C THR A 9 -9.72 -11.71 -8.67
N ALA A 10 -8.79 -11.70 -9.64
CA ALA A 10 -7.37 -11.92 -9.38
C ALA A 10 -6.72 -10.78 -8.57
N LYS A 11 -7.05 -9.52 -8.88
CA LYS A 11 -6.58 -8.36 -8.11
C LYS A 11 -7.10 -8.38 -6.69
N SER A 12 -8.39 -8.66 -6.49
CA SER A 12 -8.98 -8.77 -5.16
C SER A 12 -8.32 -9.86 -4.32
N ALA A 13 -8.04 -11.03 -4.91
CA ALA A 13 -7.31 -12.10 -4.22
C ALA A 13 -5.87 -11.70 -3.88
N ALA A 14 -5.15 -11.07 -4.79
CA ALA A 14 -3.77 -10.63 -4.55
C ALA A 14 -3.66 -9.55 -3.46
N VAL A 15 -4.61 -8.62 -3.40
CA VAL A 15 -4.70 -7.62 -2.32
C VAL A 15 -5.01 -8.28 -0.99
N TRP A 16 -5.96 -9.22 -0.96
CA TRP A 16 -6.29 -9.99 0.25
C TRP A 16 -5.12 -10.83 0.78
N LEU A 17 -4.29 -11.36 -0.12
CA LEU A 17 -3.10 -12.13 0.22
C LEU A 17 -1.89 -11.23 0.56
N GLY A 18 -2.04 -9.90 0.50
CA GLY A 18 -0.95 -8.96 0.75
C GLY A 18 0.17 -8.98 -0.31
N ILE A 19 -0.10 -9.56 -1.48
CA ILE A 19 0.84 -9.63 -2.60
C ILE A 19 0.83 -8.31 -3.39
N MET A 20 -0.28 -7.58 -3.35
CA MET A 20 -0.48 -6.32 -4.06
C MET A 20 -1.04 -5.25 -3.14
N ARG A 21 -0.66 -3.99 -3.40
CA ARG A 21 -1.34 -2.81 -2.84
C ARG A 21 -2.77 -2.74 -3.35
N ALA A 22 -3.68 -2.25 -2.50
CA ALA A 22 -5.08 -2.06 -2.88
C ALA A 22 -5.27 -0.86 -3.82
N ARG A 23 -4.40 0.15 -3.72
CA ARG A 23 -4.34 1.26 -4.67
C ARG A 23 -2.90 1.69 -4.91
N GLU A 24 -2.66 2.26 -6.09
CA GLU A 24 -1.39 2.92 -6.41
C GLU A 24 -1.19 4.19 -5.57
N PRO A 25 0.06 4.51 -5.18
CA PRO A 25 0.39 5.81 -4.58
C PRO A 25 0.05 6.95 -5.53
N GLN A 26 -0.56 8.01 -5.01
CA GLN A 26 -0.97 9.17 -5.80
C GLN A 26 -0.27 10.44 -5.33
N ALA A 27 0.00 11.37 -6.24
CA ALA A 27 0.57 12.66 -5.89
C ALA A 27 -0.31 13.36 -4.83
N GLY A 28 0.32 13.83 -3.74
CA GLY A 28 -0.37 14.41 -2.60
C GLY A 28 -0.73 13.42 -1.49
N ASP A 29 -0.45 12.13 -1.66
CA ASP A 29 -0.61 11.16 -0.57
C ASP A 29 0.24 11.56 0.63
N TYR A 30 -0.44 11.65 1.78
CA TYR A 30 0.14 11.99 3.06
C TYR A 30 -0.64 11.26 4.15
N TRP A 31 0.08 10.53 4.99
CA TRP A 31 -0.51 9.70 6.04
C TRP A 31 -0.06 10.17 7.42
N SER A 32 -0.96 10.11 8.39
CA SER A 32 -0.62 10.38 9.79
C SER A 32 0.22 9.26 10.43
N GLY A 33 0.39 8.14 9.74
CA GLY A 33 1.15 6.98 10.19
C GLY A 33 0.78 5.72 9.41
N CYS A 34 1.48 4.61 9.69
CA CYS A 34 1.35 3.37 8.93
C CYS A 34 -0.03 2.71 8.98
N ASN A 35 -0.77 2.90 10.07
CA ASN A 35 -2.17 2.41 10.13
C ASN A 35 -3.05 3.11 9.09
N ALA A 36 -2.87 4.41 8.86
CA ALA A 36 -3.63 5.15 7.85
C ALA A 36 -3.21 4.73 6.42
N ALA A 37 -1.92 4.55 6.18
CA ALA A 37 -1.41 4.06 4.89
C ALA A 37 -1.90 2.65 4.55
N ARG A 38 -1.88 1.72 5.52
CA ARG A 38 -2.40 0.35 5.37
C ARG A 38 -3.91 0.36 5.13
N ALA A 39 -4.67 1.17 5.86
CA ALA A 39 -6.11 1.32 5.66
C ALA A 39 -6.46 1.94 4.30
N ALA A 40 -5.64 2.87 3.81
CA ALA A 40 -5.75 3.42 2.46
C ALA A 40 -5.32 2.42 1.37
N GLY A 41 -4.66 1.32 1.76
CA GLY A 41 -4.21 0.28 0.85
C GLY A 41 -3.01 0.66 -0.01
N THR A 42 -2.21 1.63 0.45
CA THR A 42 -0.99 2.08 -0.23
C THR A 42 0.28 1.51 0.37
N ALA A 43 0.21 0.82 1.52
CA ALA A 43 1.37 0.21 2.20
C ALA A 43 1.80 -1.14 1.57
N PRO A 44 3.10 -1.54 1.61
CA PRO A 44 4.28 -0.79 2.09
C PRO A 44 4.46 0.53 1.32
N ILE A 45 5.35 1.45 1.64
CA ILE A 45 5.61 2.67 0.83
C ILE A 45 7.11 2.78 0.59
N TYR A 46 7.53 2.84 -0.67
CA TYR A 46 8.94 2.89 -1.04
C TYR A 46 9.46 4.32 -1.08
N ILE A 47 10.75 4.49 -0.80
CA ILE A 47 11.43 5.78 -0.91
C ILE A 47 11.21 6.39 -2.30
N GLY A 48 10.83 7.68 -2.32
CA GLY A 48 10.49 8.41 -3.55
C GLY A 48 9.04 8.22 -4.04
N GLU A 49 8.26 7.31 -3.45
CA GLU A 49 6.83 7.24 -3.71
C GLU A 49 6.06 8.33 -2.94
N PRO A 50 4.94 8.83 -3.49
CA PRO A 50 4.01 9.65 -2.74
C PRO A 50 3.58 8.97 -1.43
N GLY A 51 3.56 9.73 -0.34
CA GLY A 51 3.23 9.23 0.99
C GLY A 51 4.39 8.65 1.79
N TYR A 52 5.59 8.49 1.20
CA TYR A 52 6.78 8.11 1.96
C TYR A 52 7.15 9.24 2.93
N GLN A 53 7.43 8.87 4.18
CA GLN A 53 7.97 9.77 5.19
C GLN A 53 9.01 8.99 6.00
N GLU A 54 10.19 9.58 6.22
CA GLU A 54 11.30 8.94 6.96
C GLU A 54 10.89 8.54 8.39
N ASN A 55 9.93 9.25 8.99
CA ASN A 55 9.38 8.90 10.31
C ASN A 55 8.49 7.65 10.32
N MET A 56 8.11 7.13 9.16
CA MET A 56 7.35 5.88 8.99
C MET A 56 8.23 4.70 8.58
N ASP A 57 9.52 4.95 8.35
CA ASP A 57 10.56 3.98 8.00
C ASP A 57 11.46 3.79 9.23
N GLY A 58 11.03 2.91 10.13
CA GLY A 58 11.61 2.80 11.47
C GLY A 58 13.04 2.26 11.51
N ASP A 59 13.41 1.44 10.53
CA ASP A 59 14.75 0.85 10.38
C ASP A 59 15.58 1.53 9.27
N GLY A 60 14.95 2.36 8.43
CA GLY A 60 15.64 3.24 7.49
C GLY A 60 16.13 2.52 6.24
N ASP A 61 15.44 1.44 5.84
CA ASP A 61 15.83 0.61 4.69
C ASP A 61 15.24 1.13 3.35
N GLY A 62 14.41 2.18 3.42
CA GLY A 62 13.71 2.77 2.30
C GLY A 62 12.31 2.21 2.06
N ILE A 63 11.78 1.39 2.99
CA ILE A 63 10.45 0.79 2.91
C ILE A 63 9.65 1.15 4.16
N ALA A 64 8.85 2.21 4.08
CA ALA A 64 7.95 2.57 5.16
C ALA A 64 6.76 1.59 5.26
N CYS A 65 6.26 1.39 6.49
CA CYS A 65 5.01 0.66 6.76
C CYS A 65 4.94 -0.77 6.23
N GLU A 66 6.05 -1.52 6.29
CA GLU A 66 6.07 -2.92 5.90
C GLU A 66 5.06 -3.75 6.71
N PRO A 67 4.68 -4.96 6.25
CA PRO A 67 3.73 -5.79 6.98
C PRO A 67 4.19 -6.21 8.39
N GLN A 68 5.49 -6.20 8.65
CA GLN A 68 6.13 -6.75 9.85
C GLN A 68 6.66 -5.69 10.84
N SER A 69 6.51 -4.40 10.53
CA SER A 69 7.04 -3.27 11.32
C SER A 69 5.97 -2.40 12.01
#